data_AF-A0A084QLY0-F1
#
_entry.id   AF-A0A084QLY0-F1
#
_cell.length_a   1.000
_cell.length_b   1.000
_cell.length_c   1.000
_cell.angle_alpha   90.00
_cell.angle_beta   90.00
_cell.angle_gamma   90.00
#
_symmetry.space_group_name_H-M   'P 1'
#
loop_
_entity.id
_entity.type
_entity.pdbx_description
1 polymer ?
#
loop_
_entity_poly.entity_id
_entity_poly.type
_entity_poly.pdbx_seq_one_letter_code
_entity_poly.pdbx_strand_id
1 'polypeptide(L)'
;MIFFSFFSLGLLATQAAAFKFRSGDFAPGGPMYRGPLQGNNTGSEDPSRNNGGGRQDLRALLLDPRLVWSADTSITFPDDGESFENVTDRWSTYSAPSYLAAVSPAIEEDVVQAVQLARQNNVDFLATGGRHGYVTGFGRLQNGLAIDLSNFAEVEVDEAAATLTVGGGVRARDVTGPVSQAGFEL
;
A
#
# COMPACT_ATOMS: atom_id res chain seq x y z
N MET A 1 33.51 29.83 11.90
CA MET A 1 33.93 30.57 10.68
C MET A 1 34.33 29.53 9.65
N ILE A 2 33.49 29.36 8.61
CA ILE A 2 33.71 28.87 7.21
C ILE A 2 34.81 27.80 6.98
N PHE A 3 34.61 26.67 6.30
CA PHE A 3 33.98 26.39 4.99
C PHE A 3 33.59 24.91 4.86
N PHE A 4 32.52 24.60 4.12
CA PHE A 4 32.45 23.40 3.29
C PHE A 4 32.21 23.81 1.84
N SER A 5 33.13 23.38 0.97
CA SER A 5 33.12 23.60 -0.46
C SER A 5 32.15 22.64 -1.13
N PHE A 6 31.33 23.17 -2.03
CA PHE A 6 30.51 22.39 -2.95
C PHE A 6 31.42 21.74 -4.00
N PHE A 7 31.30 20.42 -4.16
CA PHE A 7 31.60 19.76 -5.42
C PHE A 7 30.30 19.19 -5.95
N SER A 8 29.95 19.63 -7.15
CA SER A 8 28.82 19.19 -7.96
C SER A 8 29.29 18.07 -8.88
N LEU A 9 28.66 16.90 -8.83
CA LEU A 9 28.05 16.22 -9.99
C LEU A 9 27.45 14.87 -9.57
N GLY A 10 26.14 14.75 -9.76
CA GLY A 10 25.45 13.53 -10.17
C GLY A 10 25.52 12.31 -9.24
N LEU A 11 24.61 12.24 -8.28
CA LEU A 11 23.94 10.98 -8.01
C LEU A 11 22.50 11.28 -7.60
N LEU A 12 21.57 10.72 -8.36
CA LEU A 12 20.13 10.80 -8.14
C LEU A 12 19.86 10.54 -6.66
N ALA A 13 19.24 11.51 -6.00
CA ALA A 13 18.70 11.31 -4.68
C ALA A 13 17.56 10.30 -4.80
N THR A 14 17.83 9.03 -4.49
CA THR A 14 16.79 8.05 -4.19
C THR A 14 16.01 8.61 -3.01
N GLN A 15 14.84 9.18 -3.29
CA GLN A 15 13.90 9.57 -2.26
C GLN A 15 13.29 8.29 -1.72
N ALA A 16 13.97 7.69 -0.74
CA ALA A 16 13.36 6.69 0.10
C ALA A 16 12.06 7.28 0.66
N ALA A 17 10.91 6.75 0.20
CA ALA A 17 9.61 7.00 0.80
C ALA A 17 9.55 6.32 2.17
N ALA A 18 10.37 6.77 3.12
CA ALA A 18 10.26 6.43 4.52
C ALA A 18 9.04 7.16 5.09
N PHE A 19 7.89 6.49 5.13
CA PHE A 19 6.70 7.01 5.78
C PHE A 19 6.95 7.08 7.29
N LYS A 20 7.26 8.28 7.80
CA LYS A 20 7.54 8.52 9.22
C LYS A 20 6.22 8.62 9.99
N PHE A 21 5.71 7.50 10.50
CA PHE A 21 4.57 7.50 11.44
C PHE A 21 5.04 7.90 12.84
N ARG A 22 4.35 8.86 13.47
CA ARG A 22 4.61 9.30 14.85
C ARG A 22 3.78 8.44 15.79
N SER A 23 4.33 8.11 16.96
CA SER A 23 3.74 7.18 17.96
C SER A 23 2.39 7.62 18.58
N GLY A 24 1.74 8.67 18.06
CA GLY A 24 0.50 9.25 18.60
C GLY A 24 -0.78 8.95 17.80
N ASP A 25 -0.70 8.29 16.64
CA ASP A 25 -1.85 8.10 15.75
C ASP A 25 -2.77 6.91 16.12
N PHE A 26 -2.50 6.24 17.24
CA PHE A 26 -3.33 5.14 17.77
C PHE A 26 -3.84 5.47 19.17
N ALA A 27 -5.10 5.92 19.25
CA ALA A 27 -5.83 5.95 20.52
C ALA A 27 -6.42 4.56 20.80
N PRO A 28 -6.11 3.90 21.94
CA PRO A 28 -6.73 2.64 22.32
C PRO A 28 -8.02 2.92 23.13
N GLY A 29 -9.13 2.30 22.73
CA GLY A 29 -10.31 2.14 23.58
C GLY A 29 -11.58 2.85 23.10
N GLY A 30 -12.38 2.14 22.30
CA GLY A 30 -13.82 2.38 22.17
C GLY A 30 -14.59 1.16 22.69
N PRO A 31 -15.70 1.31 23.44
CA PRO A 31 -16.35 0.19 24.12
C PRO A 31 -17.09 -0.75 23.16
N MET A 32 -17.18 -2.00 23.65
CA MET A 32 -17.75 -3.21 23.04
C MET A 32 -19.19 -3.08 22.53
N TYR A 33 -19.44 -3.71 21.39
CA TYR A 33 -20.73 -3.83 20.72
C TYR A 33 -21.78 -4.59 21.55
N ARG A 34 -23.00 -4.06 21.60
CA ARG A 34 -24.20 -4.71 22.15
C ARG A 34 -25.33 -4.56 21.11
N GLY A 35 -25.84 -5.67 20.59
CA GLY A 35 -27.14 -5.71 19.89
C GLY A 35 -28.06 -6.76 20.54
N PRO A 36 -29.26 -7.02 20.00
CA PRO A 36 -30.10 -6.21 19.11
C PRO A 36 -31.55 -6.04 19.65
N LEU A 37 -32.35 -5.11 19.13
CA LEU A 37 -33.82 -5.23 19.10
C LEU A 37 -34.41 -4.57 17.85
N GLN A 38 -35.31 -5.33 17.21
CA GLN A 38 -36.09 -4.98 16.02
C GLN A 38 -37.02 -3.78 16.25
N GLY A 39 -37.21 -2.98 15.20
CA GLY A 39 -38.30 -2.01 15.08
C GLY A 39 -38.62 -1.76 13.61
N ASN A 40 -39.76 -2.30 13.16
CA ASN A 40 -40.36 -2.02 11.86
C ASN A 40 -40.62 -0.52 11.70
N ASN A 41 -40.38 0.02 10.51
CA ASN A 41 -41.04 1.24 10.04
C ASN A 41 -41.24 1.16 8.52
N THR A 42 -42.51 1.05 8.15
CA THR A 42 -43.05 1.31 6.82
C THR A 42 -43.05 2.82 6.56
N GLY A 43 -42.39 3.25 5.49
CA GLY A 43 -42.39 4.64 5.03
C GLY A 43 -42.01 4.69 3.55
N SER A 44 -42.99 5.04 2.72
CA SER A 44 -42.97 5.25 1.26
C SER A 44 -41.60 5.52 0.62
N GLU A 45 -41.17 4.62 -0.25
CA GLU A 45 -40.06 4.82 -1.18
C GLU A 45 -40.46 5.88 -2.24
N ASP A 46 -39.81 7.04 -2.16
CA ASP A 46 -39.74 8.03 -3.23
C ASP A 46 -38.73 7.54 -4.28
N PRO A 47 -39.14 7.22 -5.53
CA PRO A 47 -38.27 6.61 -6.54
C PRO A 47 -37.29 7.61 -7.19
N SER A 48 -37.13 8.82 -6.65
CA SER A 48 -36.30 9.88 -7.26
C SER A 48 -34.93 10.11 -6.59
N ARG A 49 -34.52 9.31 -5.60
CA ARG A 49 -33.19 9.46 -4.96
C ARG A 49 -32.14 8.51 -5.55
N ASN A 50 -31.75 8.76 -6.80
CA ASN A 50 -30.44 8.35 -7.31
C ASN A 50 -29.37 9.24 -6.65
N ASN A 51 -28.98 8.90 -5.42
CA ASN A 51 -27.79 9.48 -4.81
C ASN A 51 -26.57 8.68 -5.30
N GLY A 52 -26.14 8.99 -6.53
CA GLY A 52 -24.97 8.40 -7.16
C GLY A 52 -23.68 8.84 -6.46
N GLY A 53 -23.34 8.18 -5.35
CA GLY A 53 -21.95 8.04 -4.95
C GLY A 53 -21.26 7.17 -6.01
N GLY A 54 -20.78 7.79 -7.08
CA GLY A 54 -20.20 7.11 -8.22
C GLY A 54 -19.10 6.16 -7.75
N ARG A 55 -19.37 4.86 -7.85
CA ARG A 55 -18.34 3.83 -7.62
C ARG A 55 -17.28 4.11 -8.68
N GLN A 56 -16.12 4.63 -8.27
CA GLN A 56 -15.05 4.97 -9.20
C GLN A 56 -14.64 3.69 -9.91
N ASP A 57 -14.70 3.70 -11.24
CA ASP A 57 -14.26 2.57 -12.05
C ASP A 57 -12.72 2.54 -12.03
N LEU A 58 -12.15 1.79 -11.08
CA LEU A 58 -10.70 1.65 -10.94
C LEU A 58 -10.06 1.06 -12.19
N ARG A 59 -10.78 0.23 -12.94
CA ARG A 59 -10.26 -0.34 -14.20
C ARG A 59 -10.10 0.74 -15.24
N ALA A 60 -11.12 1.57 -15.43
CA ALA A 60 -11.02 2.72 -16.34
C ALA A 60 -9.95 3.72 -15.89
N LEU A 61 -9.80 3.96 -14.58
CA LEU A 61 -8.82 4.89 -14.04
C LEU A 61 -7.38 4.42 -14.25
N LEU A 62 -7.08 3.15 -13.94
CA LEU A 62 -5.72 2.60 -13.99
C LEU A 62 -5.25 2.29 -15.41
N LEU A 63 -6.19 1.98 -16.31
CA LEU A 63 -5.93 1.67 -17.73
C LEU A 63 -6.14 2.88 -18.66
N ASP A 64 -6.23 4.10 -18.12
CA ASP A 64 -6.34 5.30 -18.92
C ASP A 64 -5.12 5.41 -19.86
N PRO A 65 -5.30 5.50 -21.20
CA PRO A 65 -4.20 5.56 -22.16
C PRO A 65 -3.25 6.75 -21.98
N ARG A 66 -3.62 7.75 -21.19
CA ARG A 66 -2.79 8.90 -20.86
C ARG A 66 -1.79 8.61 -19.73
N LEU A 67 -2.00 7.53 -18.97
CA LEU A 67 -1.08 7.08 -17.94
C LEU A 67 0.02 6.24 -18.57
N VAL A 68 1.23 6.45 -18.09
CA VAL A 68 2.40 5.67 -18.48
C VAL A 68 2.85 4.91 -17.25
N TRP A 69 2.77 3.59 -17.31
CA TRP A 69 3.34 2.68 -16.32
C TRP A 69 4.64 2.12 -16.88
N SER A 70 5.57 1.75 -16.02
CA SER A 70 6.77 1.03 -16.45
C SER A 70 6.41 -0.34 -17.04
N ALA A 71 7.26 -0.86 -17.93
CA ALA A 71 6.98 -2.10 -18.66
C ALA A 71 6.71 -3.32 -17.74
N ASP A 72 7.36 -3.36 -16.58
CA ASP A 72 7.24 -4.46 -15.61
C ASP A 72 6.17 -4.18 -14.53
N THR A 73 5.47 -3.05 -14.61
CA THR A 73 4.35 -2.76 -13.70
C THR A 73 3.12 -3.56 -14.11
N SER A 74 2.60 -4.34 -13.18
CA SER A 74 1.41 -5.17 -13.39
C SER A 74 0.17 -4.51 -12.78
N ILE A 75 -0.95 -4.56 -13.49
CA ILE A 75 -2.25 -4.09 -13.02
C ILE A 75 -3.22 -5.25 -13.17
N THR A 76 -3.79 -5.70 -12.07
CA THR A 76 -4.70 -6.85 -12.03
C THR A 76 -6.01 -6.50 -11.36
N PHE A 77 -7.04 -7.26 -11.70
CA PHE A 77 -8.42 -7.09 -11.28
C PHE A 77 -8.99 -8.43 -10.81
N PRO A 78 -10.11 -8.44 -10.05
CA PRO A 78 -10.69 -9.68 -9.55
C PRO A 78 -10.98 -10.76 -10.60
N ASP A 79 -11.27 -10.35 -11.84
CA ASP A 79 -11.51 -11.26 -12.98
C ASP A 79 -10.24 -11.84 -13.62
N ASP A 80 -9.05 -11.37 -13.22
CA ASP A 80 -7.76 -11.93 -13.65
C ASP A 80 -7.31 -13.14 -12.78
N GLY A 81 -8.17 -13.59 -11.86
CA GLY A 81 -8.00 -14.83 -11.09
C GLY A 81 -6.72 -14.86 -10.26
N GLU A 82 -5.94 -15.94 -10.43
CA GLU A 82 -4.73 -16.22 -9.64
C GLU A 82 -3.72 -15.06 -9.65
N SER A 83 -3.63 -14.31 -10.76
CA SER A 83 -2.73 -13.15 -10.86
C SER A 83 -3.09 -12.02 -9.89
N PHE A 84 -4.39 -11.83 -9.60
CA PHE A 84 -4.89 -10.87 -8.63
C PHE A 84 -4.86 -11.43 -7.21
N GLU A 85 -5.23 -12.71 -7.04
CA GLU A 85 -5.19 -13.40 -5.76
C GLU A 85 -3.77 -13.41 -5.17
N ASN A 86 -2.75 -13.74 -5.97
CA ASN A 86 -1.36 -13.80 -5.52
C ASN A 86 -0.82 -12.48 -4.91
N VAL A 87 -1.31 -11.34 -5.38
CA VAL A 87 -0.86 -10.00 -4.95
C VAL A 87 -1.76 -9.39 -3.88
N THR A 88 -2.95 -9.96 -3.62
CA THR A 88 -3.90 -9.47 -2.61
C THR A 88 -4.10 -10.42 -1.43
N ASP A 89 -3.77 -11.69 -1.58
CA ASP A 89 -3.93 -12.73 -0.58
C ASP A 89 -3.11 -12.45 0.67
N ARG A 90 -3.78 -12.60 1.81
CA ARG A 90 -3.20 -12.36 3.12
C ARG A 90 -2.93 -13.66 3.86
N TRP A 91 -1.87 -13.64 4.66
CA TRP A 91 -1.59 -14.72 5.60
C TRP A 91 -2.70 -14.90 6.65
N SER A 92 -3.48 -13.86 6.93
CA SER A 92 -4.62 -13.91 7.86
C SER A 92 -5.90 -13.40 7.20
N THR A 93 -6.99 -14.15 7.40
CA THR A 93 -8.34 -13.76 6.99
C THR A 93 -9.01 -12.81 7.98
N TYR A 94 -8.40 -12.57 9.14
CA TYR A 94 -8.97 -11.70 10.16
C TYR A 94 -9.08 -10.27 9.65
N SER A 95 -10.30 -9.72 9.73
CA SER A 95 -10.62 -8.36 9.31
C SER A 95 -10.04 -8.03 7.93
N ALA A 96 -10.24 -8.92 6.95
CA ALA A 96 -9.65 -8.77 5.64
C ALA A 96 -10.21 -7.54 4.89
N PRO A 97 -9.33 -6.73 4.26
CA PRO A 97 -9.76 -5.73 3.30
C PRO A 97 -10.32 -6.40 2.04
N SER A 98 -11.06 -5.65 1.23
CA SER A 98 -11.42 -6.07 -0.14
C SER A 98 -10.95 -5.04 -1.16
N TYR A 99 -10.58 -5.53 -2.34
CA TYR A 99 -9.99 -4.71 -3.41
C TYR A 99 -10.77 -4.86 -4.71
N LEU A 100 -10.81 -3.78 -5.50
CA LEU A 100 -11.35 -3.80 -6.87
C LEU A 100 -10.25 -3.78 -7.94
N ALA A 101 -9.02 -3.46 -7.55
CA ALA A 101 -7.84 -3.49 -8.41
C ALA A 101 -6.59 -3.64 -7.55
N ALA A 102 -5.51 -4.13 -8.16
CA ALA A 102 -4.18 -4.20 -7.60
C ALA A 102 -3.18 -3.65 -8.61
N VAL A 103 -2.23 -2.86 -8.14
CA VAL A 103 -1.07 -2.41 -8.92
C VAL A 103 0.17 -2.97 -8.24
N SER A 104 1.06 -3.59 -9.01
CA SER A 104 2.37 -4.07 -8.59
C SER A 104 3.44 -3.22 -9.29
N PRO A 105 3.86 -2.09 -8.70
CA PRO A 105 4.79 -1.15 -9.32
C PRO A 105 6.17 -1.78 -9.53
N ALA A 106 6.83 -1.46 -10.64
CA ALA A 106 8.20 -1.88 -10.93
C ALA A 106 9.25 -0.89 -10.42
N ILE A 107 8.91 0.40 -10.40
CA ILE A 107 9.78 1.50 -9.96
C ILE A 107 9.06 2.45 -8.99
N GLU A 108 9.82 3.27 -8.28
CA GLU A 108 9.29 4.19 -7.25
C GLU A 108 8.26 5.17 -7.83
N GLU A 109 8.47 5.62 -9.06
CA GLU A 109 7.57 6.53 -9.77
C GLU A 109 6.18 5.93 -9.98
N ASP A 110 6.09 4.62 -10.23
CA ASP A 110 4.81 3.93 -10.38
C ASP A 110 4.07 3.84 -9.04
N VAL A 111 4.79 3.69 -7.91
CA VAL A 111 4.19 3.78 -6.57
C VAL A 111 3.60 5.17 -6.35
N VAL A 112 4.37 6.22 -6.69
CA VAL A 112 3.92 7.61 -6.58
C VAL A 112 2.69 7.84 -7.44
N GLN A 113 2.67 7.35 -8.68
CA GLN A 113 1.54 7.47 -9.59
C GLN A 113 0.29 6.78 -9.03
N ALA A 114 0.41 5.55 -8.53
CA ALA A 114 -0.71 4.81 -7.94
C ALA A 114 -1.31 5.55 -6.72
N VAL A 115 -0.47 6.05 -5.82
CA VAL A 115 -0.92 6.82 -4.65
C VAL A 115 -1.58 8.13 -5.07
N GLN A 116 -1.00 8.85 -6.03
CA GLN A 116 -1.58 10.10 -6.52
C GLN A 116 -2.95 9.88 -7.16
N LEU A 117 -3.09 8.86 -8.01
CA LEU A 117 -4.36 8.49 -8.62
C LEU A 117 -5.41 8.14 -7.57
N ALA A 118 -5.04 7.32 -6.58
CA ALA A 118 -5.96 6.94 -5.51
C ALA A 118 -6.45 8.17 -4.72
N ARG A 119 -5.53 9.06 -4.32
CA ARG A 119 -5.88 10.28 -3.59
C ARG A 119 -6.73 11.25 -4.42
N GLN A 120 -6.38 11.48 -5.68
CA GLN A 120 -7.10 12.41 -6.56
C GLN A 120 -8.54 11.96 -6.82
N ASN A 121 -8.79 10.64 -6.76
CA ASN A 121 -10.10 10.05 -7.03
C ASN A 121 -10.84 9.60 -5.76
N ASN A 122 -10.33 9.94 -4.56
CA ASN A 122 -10.88 9.51 -3.27
C ASN A 122 -11.08 7.99 -3.16
N VAL A 123 -10.08 7.24 -3.61
CA VAL A 123 -10.02 5.78 -3.52
C VAL A 123 -9.16 5.41 -2.32
N ASP A 124 -9.74 4.65 -1.39
CA ASP A 124 -8.98 4.06 -0.30
C ASP A 124 -8.00 3.02 -0.85
N PHE A 125 -6.77 3.01 -0.33
CA PHE A 125 -5.72 2.10 -0.79
C PHE A 125 -4.93 1.51 0.37
N LEU A 126 -4.33 0.35 0.15
CA LEU A 126 -3.37 -0.27 1.07
C LEU A 126 -2.13 -0.72 0.31
N ALA A 127 -0.97 -0.23 0.75
CA ALA A 127 0.31 -0.69 0.26
C ALA A 127 0.81 -1.87 1.11
N THR A 128 1.22 -2.96 0.47
CA THR A 128 1.66 -4.17 1.16
C THR A 128 2.87 -4.80 0.50
N GLY A 129 3.89 -5.14 1.29
CA GLY A 129 4.95 -6.09 0.92
C GLY A 129 4.54 -7.52 1.28
N GLY A 130 5.16 -8.11 2.30
CA GLY A 130 4.93 -9.51 2.71
C GLY A 130 3.54 -9.89 3.24
N ARG A 131 2.54 -9.00 3.27
CA ARG A 131 1.11 -9.29 3.61
C ARG A 131 0.83 -10.06 4.92
N HIS A 132 1.77 -10.07 5.88
CA HIS A 132 1.64 -10.70 7.20
C HIS A 132 1.02 -9.80 8.29
N GLY A 133 0.68 -8.55 7.98
CA GLY A 133 0.10 -7.61 8.95
C GLY A 133 -1.22 -8.12 9.55
N TYR A 134 -1.41 -7.90 10.84
CA TYR A 134 -2.62 -8.28 11.59
C TYR A 134 -3.09 -7.09 12.43
N VAL A 135 -4.00 -6.28 11.86
CA VAL A 135 -4.53 -5.08 12.52
C VAL A 135 -6.04 -5.04 12.33
N THR A 136 -6.78 -4.71 13.40
CA THR A 136 -8.26 -4.63 13.41
C THR A 136 -8.84 -3.60 12.44
N GLY A 137 -8.03 -2.67 11.96
CA GLY A 137 -8.43 -1.60 11.04
C GLY A 137 -8.49 -2.00 9.57
N PHE A 138 -7.85 -3.09 9.15
CA PHE A 138 -7.76 -3.44 7.73
C PHE A 138 -9.12 -3.69 7.07
N GLY A 139 -10.08 -4.20 7.83
CA GLY A 139 -11.42 -4.49 7.31
C GLY A 139 -12.23 -3.22 7.01
N ARG A 140 -11.73 -2.03 7.40
CA ARG A 140 -12.36 -0.77 7.04
C ARG A 140 -12.15 -0.41 5.57
N LEU A 141 -11.07 -0.88 4.96
CA LEU A 141 -10.85 -0.72 3.53
C LEU A 141 -11.69 -1.78 2.80
N GLN A 142 -12.71 -1.31 2.09
CA GLN A 142 -13.56 -2.18 1.26
C GLN A 142 -13.65 -1.60 -0.14
N ASN A 143 -13.51 -2.47 -1.14
CA ASN A 143 -13.52 -2.11 -2.56
C ASN A 143 -12.42 -1.10 -2.95
N GLY A 144 -11.26 -1.14 -2.29
CA GLY A 144 -10.17 -0.19 -2.53
C GLY A 144 -9.12 -0.67 -3.54
N LEU A 145 -7.98 0.02 -3.55
CA LEU A 145 -6.81 -0.30 -4.36
C LEU A 145 -5.73 -1.02 -3.53
N ALA A 146 -5.28 -2.18 -3.97
CA ALA A 146 -4.06 -2.79 -3.45
C ALA A 146 -2.82 -2.21 -4.18
N ILE A 147 -1.78 -1.86 -3.44
CA ILE A 147 -0.48 -1.49 -3.98
C ILE A 147 0.53 -2.54 -3.50
N ASP A 148 0.88 -3.48 -4.37
CA ASP A 148 1.81 -4.57 -4.05
C ASP A 148 3.26 -4.11 -4.23
N LEU A 149 3.99 -4.02 -3.12
CA LEU A 149 5.39 -3.61 -3.09
C LEU A 149 6.35 -4.79 -3.22
N SER A 150 5.88 -5.99 -3.57
CA SER A 150 6.70 -7.21 -3.63
C SER A 150 7.89 -7.12 -4.60
N ASN A 151 7.84 -6.23 -5.60
CA ASN A 151 8.97 -5.97 -6.50
C ASN A 151 10.13 -5.20 -5.83
N PHE A 152 9.88 -4.51 -4.72
CA PHE A 152 10.88 -3.77 -3.95
C PHE A 152 11.49 -4.64 -2.86
N ALA A 153 12.04 -5.80 -3.23
CA ALA A 153 12.55 -6.83 -2.31
C ALA A 153 14.08 -6.77 -2.08
N GLU A 154 14.70 -5.63 -2.37
CA GLU A 154 16.14 -5.45 -2.25
C GLU A 154 16.59 -5.00 -0.86
N VAL A 155 17.75 -5.49 -0.45
CA VAL A 155 18.44 -5.15 0.80
C VAL A 155 19.87 -4.74 0.45
N GLU A 156 20.23 -3.51 0.83
CA GLU A 156 21.59 -2.99 0.64
C GLU A 156 22.22 -2.70 2.00
N VAL A 157 23.45 -3.19 2.19
CA VAL A 157 24.23 -2.95 3.41
C VAL A 157 25.38 -2.02 3.09
N ASP A 158 25.47 -0.90 3.79
CA ASP A 158 26.67 -0.06 3.83
C ASP A 158 27.47 -0.41 5.07
N GLU A 159 28.50 -1.25 4.90
CA GLU A 159 29.39 -1.71 5.98
C GLU A 159 30.16 -0.55 6.63
N ALA A 160 30.58 0.44 5.83
CA ALA A 160 31.38 1.55 6.31
C ALA A 160 30.55 2.52 7.17
N ALA A 161 29.30 2.75 6.77
CA ALA A 161 28.35 3.58 7.51
C ALA A 161 27.59 2.81 8.60
N ALA A 162 27.67 1.48 8.61
CA ALA A 162 26.85 0.58 9.44
C ALA A 162 25.34 0.86 9.30
N THR A 163 24.89 1.03 8.05
CA THR A 163 23.48 1.29 7.72
C THR A 163 22.91 0.26 6.76
N LEU A 164 21.58 0.09 6.83
CA LEU A 164 20.81 -0.85 6.01
C LEU A 164 19.72 -0.09 5.26
N THR A 165 19.65 -0.26 3.94
CA THR A 165 18.50 0.17 3.12
C THR A 165 17.63 -1.05 2.82
N VAL A 166 16.33 -0.93 3.10
CA VAL A 166 15.38 -2.05 2.99
C VAL A 166 14.21 -1.61 2.11
N GLY A 167 13.99 -2.30 1.00
CA GLY A 167 12.84 -2.09 0.13
C GLY A 167 11.50 -2.45 0.80
N GLY A 168 10.41 -1.83 0.33
CA GLY A 168 9.07 -2.01 0.91
C GLY A 168 8.48 -3.41 0.78
N GLY A 169 9.04 -4.25 -0.09
CA GLY A 169 8.67 -5.65 -0.32
C GLY A 169 9.46 -6.67 0.48
N VAL A 170 10.57 -6.25 1.12
CA VAL A 170 11.49 -7.15 1.84
C VAL A 170 10.78 -7.87 2.98
N ARG A 171 11.07 -9.16 3.15
CA ARG A 171 10.58 -9.97 4.28
C ARG A 171 11.67 -10.10 5.32
N ALA A 172 11.29 -10.29 6.58
CA ALA A 172 12.23 -10.40 7.70
C ALA A 172 13.34 -11.46 7.45
N ARG A 173 13.00 -12.57 6.77
CA ARG A 173 13.95 -13.63 6.43
C ARG A 173 15.03 -13.20 5.43
N ASP A 174 14.76 -12.19 4.62
CA ASP A 174 15.65 -11.75 3.55
C ASP A 174 16.74 -10.79 4.10
N VAL A 175 16.57 -10.29 5.33
CA VAL A 175 17.49 -9.32 5.96
C VAL A 175 18.63 -9.99 6.73
N THR A 176 18.37 -11.11 7.39
CA THR A 176 19.34 -11.72 8.34
C THR A 176 20.65 -12.16 7.66
N GLY A 177 20.56 -12.72 6.46
CA GLY A 177 21.73 -13.17 5.69
C GLY A 177 22.69 -12.04 5.34
N PRO A 178 22.24 -11.00 4.60
CA PRO A 178 23.08 -9.86 4.24
C PRO A 178 23.72 -9.15 5.44
N VAL A 179 22.95 -8.94 6.51
CA VAL A 179 23.45 -8.26 7.72
C VAL A 179 24.54 -9.08 8.42
N SER A 180 24.36 -10.40 8.52
CA SER A 180 25.36 -11.30 9.12
C SER A 180 26.63 -11.38 8.28
N GLN A 181 26.51 -11.41 6.94
CA GLN A 181 27.67 -11.44 6.04
C GLN A 181 28.53 -10.17 6.17
N ALA A 182 27.89 -9.04 6.43
CA ALA A 182 28.53 -7.75 6.71
C ALA A 182 29.13 -7.64 8.13
N GLY A 183 29.01 -8.69 8.96
CA GLY A 183 29.57 -8.72 10.31
C GLY A 183 28.68 -8.07 11.39
N PHE A 184 27.39 -7.84 11.10
CA PHE A 184 26.42 -7.28 12.03
C PHE A 184 25.38 -8.33 12.48
N GLU A 185 24.61 -8.01 13.52
CA GLU A 185 23.54 -8.87 14.07
C GLU A 185 22.20 -8.09 14.14
N LEU A 186 21.07 -8.81 14.10
CA LEU A 186 19.69 -8.27 14.22
C LEU A 186 19.00 -8.75 15.50
#